data_AF-A0ABD0QU39-F1
#
_entry.id   AF-A0ABD0QU39-F1
#
_cell.length_a   1.000
_cell.length_b   1.000
_cell.length_c   1.000
_cell.angle_alpha   90.00
_cell.angle_beta   90.00
_cell.angle_gamma   90.00
#
_symmetry.space_group_name_H-M   'P 1'
#
loop_
_entity.id
_entity.type
_entity.pdbx_description
1 polymer ?
#
loop_
_entity_poly.entity_id
_entity_poly.type
_entity_poly.pdbx_seq_one_letter_code
_entity_poly.pdbx_strand_id
1 'polypeptide(L)'
;MFTPEQVARVCENLEETGDIERLGRFLWSLPAAVPGSAGELLNRHESVMRARALVAFHGGNFEALYQILQSHRFTRESHAKLQDLWLDAHYREAERLRGRPLGPVEKYRIRKKFPLPRTIWDGEQKTHCFK
;
A
#
# COMPACT_ATOMS: atom_id res chain seq x y z
N MET A 1 11.77 20.72 10.71
CA MET A 1 11.96 19.38 10.09
C MET A 1 11.11 18.42 10.88
N PHE A 2 10.16 17.72 10.24
CA PHE A 2 9.28 16.79 10.97
C PHE A 2 10.08 15.57 11.45
N THR A 3 9.81 15.08 12.66
CA THR A 3 10.37 13.80 13.11
C THR A 3 9.67 12.64 12.40
N PRO A 4 10.32 11.47 12.29
CA PRO A 4 9.68 10.29 11.70
C PRO A 4 8.35 9.92 12.34
N GLU A 5 8.20 10.08 13.67
CA GLU A 5 6.93 9.81 14.34
C GLU A 5 5.85 10.84 14.01
N GLN A 6 6.23 12.11 13.86
CA GLN A 6 5.29 13.15 13.43
C GLN A 6 4.78 12.89 12.02
N VAL A 7 5.66 12.48 11.11
CA VAL A 7 5.28 12.11 9.75
C VAL A 7 4.34 10.90 9.75
N ALA A 8 4.63 9.86 10.55
CA ALA A 8 3.76 8.70 10.67
C ALA A 8 2.34 9.08 11.15
N ARG A 9 2.23 9.93 12.19
CA ARG A 9 0.94 10.43 12.69
C ARG A 9 0.17 11.26 11.67
N VAL A 10 0.87 12.07 10.87
CA VAL A 10 0.23 12.84 9.79
C VAL A 10 -0.27 11.91 8.69
N CYS A 11 0.51 10.90 8.30
CA CYS A 11 0.10 9.88 7.34
C CYS A 11 -1.16 9.13 7.82
N GLU A 12 -1.22 8.74 9.08
CA GLU A 12 -2.40 8.07 9.67
C GLU A 12 -3.65 8.95 9.61
N ASN A 13 -3.54 10.21 10.06
CA ASN A 13 -4.66 11.16 10.02
C ASN A 13 -5.17 11.42 8.60
N LEU A 14 -4.26 11.64 7.65
CA LEU A 14 -4.62 11.90 6.25
C LEU A 14 -5.24 10.66 5.60
N GLU A 15 -4.79 9.47 5.98
CA GLU A 15 -5.37 8.21 5.52
C GLU A 15 -6.76 7.96 6.12
N GLU A 16 -6.97 8.26 7.41
CA GLU A 16 -8.26 8.12 8.10
C GLU A 16 -9.30 9.12 7.57
N THR A 17 -8.88 10.35 7.28
CA THR A 17 -9.73 11.38 6.64
C THR A 17 -9.98 11.11 5.16
N GLY A 18 -9.24 10.19 4.54
CA GLY A 18 -9.36 9.84 3.12
C GLY A 18 -8.83 10.90 2.16
N ASP A 19 -8.04 11.88 2.64
CA ASP A 19 -7.49 12.95 1.82
C ASP A 19 -6.18 12.51 1.13
N ILE A 20 -6.33 11.65 0.13
CA ILE A 20 -5.20 11.02 -0.58
C ILE A 20 -4.38 12.04 -1.38
N GLU A 21 -5.01 13.10 -1.89
CA GLU A 21 -4.30 14.15 -2.62
C GLU A 21 -3.35 14.93 -1.70
N ARG A 22 -3.80 15.32 -0.50
CA ARG A 22 -2.92 15.94 0.49
C ARG A 22 -1.85 14.97 0.97
N LEU A 23 -2.20 13.70 1.17
CA LEU A 23 -1.23 12.65 1.54
C LEU A 23 -0.11 12.53 0.51
N GLY A 24 -0.46 12.53 -0.78
CA GLY A 24 0.52 12.46 -1.87
C GLY A 24 1.44 13.67 -1.92
N ARG A 25 0.89 14.89 -1.79
CA ARG A 25 1.70 16.12 -1.73
C ARG A 25 2.62 16.14 -0.52
N PHE A 26 2.11 15.71 0.63
CA PHE A 26 2.89 15.62 1.85
C PHE A 26 4.05 14.64 1.69
N LEU A 27 3.80 13.43 1.22
CA LEU A 27 4.83 12.42 0.97
C LEU A 27 5.88 12.88 -0.05
N TRP A 28 5.46 13.63 -1.09
CA TRP A 28 6.38 14.22 -2.08
C TRP A 28 7.26 15.32 -1.49
N SER A 29 6.75 16.05 -0.49
CA SER A 29 7.51 17.10 0.21
C SER A 29 8.52 16.58 1.24
N LEU A 30 8.47 15.28 1.56
CA LEU A 30 9.41 14.66 2.50
C LEU A 30 10.79 14.50 1.86
N PRO A 31 11.87 14.58 2.67
CA PRO A 31 13.23 14.34 2.16
C PRO A 31 13.32 12.96 1.52
N ALA A 32 13.90 12.91 0.32
CA ALA A 32 14.12 11.65 -0.40
C ALA A 32 14.88 10.65 0.47
N ALA A 33 14.58 9.36 0.31
CA ALA A 33 15.25 8.29 1.03
C ALA A 33 16.68 8.10 0.51
N VAL A 34 17.58 9.00 0.92
CA VAL A 34 19.02 8.87 0.73
C VAL A 34 19.58 8.07 1.93
N PRO A 35 20.54 7.15 1.74
CA PRO A 35 21.15 6.40 2.84
C PRO A 35 21.68 7.33 3.93
N GLY A 36 21.34 7.07 5.20
CA GLY A 36 21.72 7.93 6.34
C GLY A 36 20.90 9.22 6.50
N SER A 37 19.84 9.42 5.70
CA SER A 37 18.92 10.56 5.83
C SER A 37 17.68 10.22 6.66
N ALA A 38 16.95 11.27 7.06
CA ALA A 38 15.63 11.13 7.68
C ALA A 38 14.65 10.29 6.82
N GLY A 39 14.83 10.27 5.49
CA GLY A 39 14.02 9.46 4.57
C GLY A 39 14.16 7.95 4.78
N GLU A 40 15.30 7.47 5.25
CA GLU A 40 15.50 6.04 5.58
C GLU A 40 14.75 5.67 6.86
N LEU A 41 14.78 6.53 7.88
CA LEU A 41 14.03 6.34 9.12
C LEU A 41 12.52 6.32 8.86
N LEU A 42 12.05 7.15 7.93
CA LEU A 42 10.65 7.16 7.50
C LEU A 42 10.21 5.83 6.88
N ASN A 43 11.09 5.16 6.12
CA ASN A 43 10.79 3.85 5.53
C ASN A 43 10.67 2.73 6.57
N ARG A 44 11.09 2.95 7.81
CA ARG A 44 10.92 2.00 8.92
C ARG A 44 9.51 2.05 9.51
N HIS A 45 8.78 3.15 9.30
CA HIS A 45 7.42 3.29 9.80
C HIS A 45 6.42 2.70 8.81
N GLU A 46 5.71 1.67 9.25
CA GLU A 46 4.66 1.02 8.48
C GLU A 46 3.62 2.03 7.93
N SER A 47 3.17 2.97 8.76
CA SER A 47 2.16 3.98 8.39
C SER A 47 2.59 4.81 7.18
N VAL A 48 3.89 5.11 7.06
CA VAL A 48 4.45 5.84 5.92
C VAL A 48 4.48 4.95 4.68
N MET A 49 4.87 3.68 4.83
CA MET A 49 4.91 2.73 3.72
C MET A 49 3.50 2.42 3.19
N ARG A 50 2.51 2.28 4.08
CA ARG A 50 1.10 2.11 3.75
C ARG A 50 0.54 3.33 3.03
N ALA A 51 0.83 4.54 3.53
CA ALA A 51 0.44 5.78 2.89
C ALA A 51 1.04 5.92 1.48
N ARG A 52 2.31 5.54 1.29
CA ARG A 52 2.95 5.53 -0.04
C ARG A 52 2.31 4.53 -0.98
N ALA A 53 2.00 3.32 -0.50
CA ALA A 53 1.26 2.32 -1.28
C ALA A 53 -0.10 2.88 -1.75
N LEU A 54 -0.84 3.52 -0.85
CA LEU A 54 -2.14 4.10 -1.17
C LEU A 54 -2.03 5.22 -2.20
N VAL A 55 -1.09 6.15 -2.02
CA VAL A 55 -0.85 7.23 -3.00
C VAL A 55 -0.42 6.67 -4.36
N ALA A 56 0.43 5.65 -4.38
CA ALA A 56 0.84 4.98 -5.62
C ALA A 56 -0.36 4.35 -6.35
N PHE A 57 -1.26 3.68 -5.61
CA PHE A 57 -2.50 3.13 -6.15
C PHE A 57 -3.41 4.21 -6.77
N HIS A 58 -3.65 5.30 -6.04
CA HIS A 58 -4.49 6.41 -6.52
C HIS A 58 -3.85 7.17 -7.70
N GLY A 59 -2.52 7.30 -7.71
CA GLY A 59 -1.76 7.89 -8.81
C GLY A 59 -1.63 6.98 -10.04
N GLY A 60 -2.12 5.73 -9.98
CA GLY A 60 -1.98 4.75 -11.05
C GLY A 60 -0.56 4.21 -11.25
N ASN A 61 0.35 4.45 -10.30
CA ASN A 61 1.69 3.89 -10.29
C ASN A 61 1.67 2.54 -9.56
N PHE A 62 1.13 1.52 -10.23
CA PHE A 62 1.00 0.20 -9.64
C PHE A 62 2.36 -0.51 -9.45
N GLU A 63 3.37 -0.19 -10.27
CA GLU A 63 4.71 -0.75 -10.13
C GLU A 63 5.32 -0.39 -8.76
N ALA A 64 5.26 0.89 -8.38
CA ALA A 64 5.72 1.35 -7.07
C ALA A 64 4.93 0.70 -5.93
N LEU A 65 3.60 0.55 -6.08
CA LEU A 65 2.77 -0.18 -5.12
C LEU A 65 3.28 -1.62 -4.94
N TYR A 66 3.50 -2.36 -6.03
CA TYR A 66 3.96 -3.75 -5.94
C TYR A 66 5.34 -3.85 -5.30
N GLN A 67 6.25 -2.92 -5.59
CA GLN A 67 7.58 -2.88 -4.96
C GLN A 67 7.49 -2.62 -3.46
N ILE A 68 6.65 -1.67 -3.02
CA ILE A 68 6.43 -1.39 -1.59
C ILE A 68 5.88 -2.62 -0.89
N LEU A 69 4.82 -3.22 -1.45
CA LEU A 69 4.17 -4.38 -0.88
C LEU A 69 5.10 -5.60 -0.82
N GLN A 70 6.03 -5.76 -1.75
CA GLN A 70 6.97 -6.90 -1.75
C GLN A 70 8.26 -6.66 -0.94
N SER A 71 8.64 -5.41 -0.70
CA SER A 71 9.87 -5.06 0.01
C SER A 71 9.68 -4.89 1.52
N HIS A 72 8.53 -4.40 1.95
CA HIS A 72 8.25 -4.12 3.36
C HIS A 72 7.29 -5.17 3.95
N ARG A 73 7.60 -5.67 5.16
CA ARG A 73 6.69 -6.55 5.89
C ARG A 73 5.72 -5.70 6.70
N PHE A 74 4.43 -6.00 6.55
CA PHE A 74 3.37 -5.28 7.25
C PHE A 74 2.80 -6.10 8.40
N THR A 75 2.19 -5.44 9.37
CA THR A 75 1.43 -6.05 10.45
C THR A 75 0.09 -6.59 9.95
N ARG A 76 -0.45 -7.57 10.70
CA ARG A 76 -1.72 -8.23 10.38
C ARG A 76 -2.90 -7.26 10.27
N GLU A 77 -2.86 -6.15 11.02
CA GLU A 77 -3.88 -5.10 10.98
C GLU A 77 -3.93 -4.40 9.61
N SER A 78 -2.77 -4.19 9.00
CA SER A 78 -2.65 -3.57 7.68
C SER A 78 -2.84 -4.58 6.53
N HIS A 79 -2.67 -5.88 6.77
CA HIS A 79 -2.76 -6.92 5.73
C HIS A 79 -4.05 -6.86 4.92
N ALA A 80 -5.22 -6.81 5.57
CA ALA A 80 -6.50 -6.80 4.87
C ALA A 80 -6.59 -5.67 3.85
N LYS A 81 -6.25 -4.45 4.27
CA LYS A 81 -6.25 -3.26 3.41
C LYS A 81 -5.26 -3.37 2.25
N LEU A 82 -4.08 -3.92 2.51
CA LEU A 82 -3.02 -4.06 1.49
C LEU A 82 -3.31 -5.19 0.49
N GLN A 83 -3.96 -6.26 0.94
CA GLN A 83 -4.42 -7.35 0.07
C GLN A 83 -5.49 -6.84 -0.89
N ASP A 84 -6.44 -6.04 -0.40
CA ASP A 84 -7.45 -5.40 -1.24
C ASP A 84 -6.79 -4.47 -2.26
N LEU A 85 -5.84 -3.61 -1.83
CA LEU A 85 -5.07 -2.74 -2.73
C LEU A 85 -4.31 -3.52 -3.81
N TRP A 86 -3.65 -4.63 -3.45
CA TRP A 86 -2.93 -5.48 -4.40
C TRP A 86 -3.85 -6.03 -5.49
N LEU A 87 -5.00 -6.57 -5.08
CA LEU A 87 -5.98 -7.14 -6.01
C LEU A 87 -6.63 -6.07 -6.87
N ASP A 88 -7.04 -4.96 -6.26
CA ASP A 88 -7.67 -3.85 -6.96
C ASP A 88 -6.71 -3.19 -7.95
N ALA A 89 -5.42 -3.12 -7.64
CA ALA A 89 -4.40 -2.61 -8.57
C ALA A 89 -4.34 -3.48 -9.82
N HIS A 90 -4.27 -4.80 -9.65
CA HIS A 90 -4.27 -5.72 -10.78
C HIS A 90 -5.58 -5.72 -11.57
N TYR A 91 -6.73 -5.57 -10.88
CA TYR A 91 -8.00 -5.42 -11.58
C TYR A 91 -8.03 -4.14 -12.39
N ARG A 92 -7.66 -3.01 -11.81
CA ARG A 92 -7.68 -1.70 -12.47
C ARG A 92 -6.73 -1.66 -13.65
N GLU A 93 -5.56 -2.29 -13.53
CA GLU A 93 -4.60 -2.42 -14.64
C GLU A 93 -5.19 -3.27 -15.78
N ALA A 94 -5.82 -4.40 -15.46
CA ALA A 94 -6.46 -5.26 -16.45
C ALA A 94 -7.72 -4.64 -17.07
N GLU A 95 -8.55 -3.93 -16.29
CA GLU A 95 -9.70 -3.16 -16.77
C GLU A 95 -9.24 -2.06 -17.74
N ARG A 96 -8.17 -1.35 -17.40
CA ARG A 96 -7.57 -0.33 -18.26
C ARG A 96 -7.07 -0.92 -19.57
N LEU A 97 -6.39 -2.07 -19.53
CA LEU A 97 -5.91 -2.75 -20.73
C LEU A 97 -7.04 -3.27 -21.62
N ARG A 98 -8.18 -3.67 -21.02
CA ARG A 98 -9.33 -4.21 -21.76
C ARG A 98 -10.35 -3.17 -22.19
N GLY A 99 -10.36 -1.99 -21.57
CA GLY A 99 -11.35 -0.94 -21.80
C GLY A 99 -12.77 -1.30 -21.36
N ARG A 100 -12.94 -2.33 -20.52
CA ARG A 100 -14.25 -2.80 -20.01
C ARG A 100 -14.12 -3.37 -18.60
N PRO A 101 -15.19 -3.38 -17.79
CA PRO A 101 -15.18 -3.98 -16.46
C PRO A 101 -14.88 -5.49 -16.52
N LEU A 102 -14.13 -5.99 -15.55
CA LEU A 102 -13.75 -7.41 -15.49
C LEU A 102 -14.91 -8.28 -15.02
N GLY A 103 -15.16 -9.37 -15.74
CA GLY A 103 -16.09 -10.40 -15.29
C GLY A 103 -15.53 -11.23 -14.11
N PRO A 104 -16.39 -11.99 -13.40
CA PRO A 104 -15.96 -12.83 -12.28
C PRO A 104 -14.85 -13.83 -12.64
N VAL A 105 -14.91 -14.39 -13.86
CA VAL A 105 -13.91 -15.35 -14.36
C VAL A 105 -12.55 -14.68 -14.56
N GLU A 106 -12.52 -13.43 -15.05
CA GLU A 106 -11.27 -12.69 -15.25
C GLU A 106 -10.66 -12.28 -13.91
N LYS A 107 -11.49 -11.83 -12.96
CA LYS A 107 -11.04 -11.56 -11.58
C LYS A 107 -10.43 -12.81 -10.94
N TYR A 108 -11.03 -13.99 -11.14
CA TYR A 108 -10.47 -15.26 -10.69
C TYR A 108 -9.10 -15.55 -11.34
N ARG A 109 -8.97 -15.36 -12.66
CA ARG A 109 -7.69 -15.54 -13.37
C ARG A 109 -6.60 -14.62 -12.83
N ILE A 110 -6.93 -13.37 -12.53
CA ILE A 110 -6.00 -12.40 -11.97
C ILE A 110 -5.53 -12.83 -10.59
N ARG A 111 -6.46 -13.20 -9.68
CA ARG A 111 -6.11 -13.74 -8.34
C ARG A 111 -5.18 -14.94 -8.43
N LYS A 112 -5.42 -15.83 -9.39
CA LYS A 112 -4.58 -17.02 -9.60
C LYS A 112 -3.21 -16.68 -10.19
N LYS A 113 -3.15 -15.70 -11.09
CA LYS A 113 -1.93 -15.26 -11.76
C LYS A 113 -1.01 -14.48 -10.82
N PHE A 114 -1.59 -13.67 -9.94
CA PHE A 114 -0.87 -12.78 -9.02
C PHE A 114 -1.27 -13.08 -7.57
N PRO A 115 -0.71 -14.15 -6.98
CA PRO A 115 -0.97 -14.48 -5.58
C PRO A 115 -0.43 -13.38 -4.65
N LEU A 116 -1.03 -13.28 -3.47
CA LEU A 116 -0.62 -12.30 -2.46
C LEU A 116 0.84 -12.54 -2.02
N PRO A 117 1.68 -11.49 -1.94
CA PRO A 117 3.05 -11.65 -1.48
C PRO A 117 3.10 -11.96 0.03
N ARG A 118 4.12 -12.72 0.44
CA ARG A 118 4.29 -13.18 1.84
C ARG A 118 4.44 -12.05 2.87
N THR A 119 4.76 -10.86 2.41
CA THR A 119 4.90 -9.62 3.18
C THR A 119 3.58 -9.05 3.69
N ILE A 120 2.47 -9.37 3.00
CA ILE A 120 1.10 -8.98 3.38
C ILE A 120 0.20 -10.21 3.58
N TRP A 121 0.81 -11.41 3.63
CA TRP A 121 0.13 -12.69 3.76
C TRP A 121 1.03 -13.69 4.49
N ASP A 122 0.77 -13.90 5.77
CA ASP A 122 1.56 -14.84 6.60
C ASP A 122 1.15 -16.32 6.41
N GLY A 123 0.19 -16.62 5.52
CA GLY A 123 -0.30 -17.99 5.36
C GLY A 123 -1.13 -18.51 6.54
N GLU A 124 -1.30 -17.71 7.60
CA GLU A 124 -2.08 -18.08 8.77
C GLU A 124 -3.59 -17.91 8.52
N GLN A 125 -4.33 -19.02 8.66
CA GLN A 125 -5.78 -18.97 8.84
C GLN A 125 -6.13 -18.03 9.99
N LYS A 126 -7.26 -17.32 9.86
CA LYS A 126 -7.83 -16.39 10.86
C LYS A 126 -7.78 -16.97 12.28
N THR A 127 -6.75 -16.65 13.04
CA THR A 127 -6.79 -16.68 14.51
C THR A 127 -7.39 -15.35 14.94
N HIS A 128 -8.73 -15.33 14.95
CA HIS A 128 -9.54 -14.32 15.60
C HIS A 128 -9.21 -14.35 17.10
N CYS A 129 -8.23 -13.57 17.55
CA CYS A 129 -8.10 -13.27 18.98
C CYS A 129 -9.14 -12.20 19.29
N PHE A 130 -10.36 -12.65 19.62
CA PHE A 130 -11.32 -11.85 20.37
C PHE A 130 -10.68 -11.45 21.71
N LYS A 131 -10.81 -10.17 22.08
CA LYS A 131 -10.57 -9.66 23.43
C LYS A 131 -11.84 -8.97 23.89
#